data_AF-H9FD52-F1
#
_entry.id   AF-H9FD52-F1
#
_cell.length_a   1.000
_cell.length_b   1.000
_cell.length_c   1.000
_cell.angle_alpha   90.00
_cell.angle_beta   90.00
_cell.angle_gamma   90.00
#
_symmetry.space_group_name_H-M   'P 1'
#
loop_
_entity.id
_entity.type
_entity.pdbx_description
1 polymer ?
#
loop_
_entity_poly.entity_id
_entity_poly.type
_entity_poly.pdbx_seq_one_letter_code
_entity_poly.pdbx_strand_id
1 'polypeptide(L)'
;ETKLVWIETPTNPVLKMIDIEACAHIVHKRGDIILVVDNTFMSPYFQRPLALGADICMCSATKYMNGHSDVVMGLVSVNCERLHNRLRFLQNSLGAVPSPLDCYLCNRGLKTLHVRMEKHFKNGMAV
;
A
#
# COMPACT_ATOMS: atom_id res chain seq x y z
N GLU A 1 -7.13 5.48 -24.02
CA GLU A 1 -6.41 4.20 -23.84
C GLU A 1 -6.17 3.97 -22.36
N THR A 2 -6.44 2.77 -21.83
CA THR A 2 -6.22 2.45 -20.41
C THR A 2 -4.73 2.21 -20.14
N LYS A 3 -4.15 2.87 -19.13
CA LYS A 3 -2.73 2.70 -18.72
C LYS A 3 -2.54 2.38 -17.24
N LEU A 4 -3.56 2.62 -16.42
CA LEU A 4 -3.53 2.38 -14.99
C LEU A 4 -4.91 1.94 -14.51
N VAL A 5 -4.95 0.97 -13.60
CA VAL A 5 -6.12 0.54 -12.85
C VAL A 5 -5.78 0.69 -11.37
N TRP A 6 -6.60 1.41 -10.64
CA TRP A 6 -6.43 1.65 -9.20
C TRP A 6 -7.57 1.00 -8.43
N ILE A 7 -7.23 0.14 -7.48
CA ILE A 7 -8.19 -0.52 -6.60
C ILE A 7 -7.79 -0.35 -5.13
N GLU A 8 -8.76 -0.48 -4.25
CA GLU A 8 -8.60 -0.46 -2.80
C GLU A 8 -9.39 -1.65 -2.24
N THR A 9 -8.78 -2.48 -1.39
CA THR A 9 -9.46 -3.66 -0.83
C THR A 9 -8.92 -4.00 0.57
N PRO A 10 -9.80 -4.02 1.60
CA PRO A 10 -11.20 -3.56 1.58
C PRO A 10 -11.33 -2.06 1.26
N THR A 11 -12.41 -1.63 0.58
CA THR A 11 -12.65 -0.21 0.27
C THR A 11 -13.05 0.62 1.50
N ASN A 12 -12.59 1.85 1.63
CA ASN A 12 -13.11 2.80 2.60
C ASN A 12 -14.38 3.53 2.10
N PRO A 13 -15.48 3.65 2.88
CA PRO A 13 -15.73 3.09 4.22
C PRO A 13 -16.53 1.78 4.20
N VAL A 14 -17.02 1.32 3.04
CA VAL A 14 -18.03 0.24 2.94
C VAL A 14 -17.42 -1.17 2.97
N LEU A 15 -16.09 -1.27 3.02
CA LEU A 15 -15.32 -2.51 3.13
C LEU A 15 -15.62 -3.55 2.04
N LYS A 16 -15.89 -3.11 0.81
CA LYS A 16 -16.02 -4.02 -0.34
C LYS A 16 -14.67 -4.68 -0.60
N MET A 17 -14.70 -5.99 -0.81
CA MET A 17 -13.53 -6.79 -1.16
C MET A 17 -13.38 -6.87 -2.67
N ILE A 18 -12.12 -6.81 -3.13
CA ILE A 18 -11.75 -7.00 -4.53
C ILE A 18 -10.73 -8.13 -4.58
N ASP A 19 -10.95 -9.08 -5.49
CA ASP A 19 -10.01 -10.15 -5.78
C ASP A 19 -8.82 -9.59 -6.58
N ILE A 20 -7.70 -9.41 -5.88
CA ILE A 20 -6.49 -8.80 -6.45
C ILE A 20 -5.92 -9.67 -7.58
N GLU A 21 -5.89 -10.99 -7.41
CA GLU A 21 -5.30 -11.92 -8.37
C GLU A 21 -6.14 -11.98 -9.66
N ALA A 22 -7.46 -12.07 -9.52
CA ALA A 22 -8.36 -12.01 -10.67
C ALA A 22 -8.27 -10.67 -11.41
N CYS A 23 -8.18 -9.55 -10.67
CA CYS A 23 -7.95 -8.24 -11.27
C CYS A 23 -6.61 -8.17 -12.01
N ALA A 24 -5.51 -8.64 -11.41
CA ALA A 24 -4.19 -8.68 -12.04
C ALA A 24 -4.23 -9.44 -13.37
N HIS A 25 -4.84 -10.64 -13.37
CA HIS A 25 -5.00 -11.45 -14.58
C HIS A 25 -5.77 -10.73 -15.69
N ILE A 26 -6.87 -10.07 -15.36
CA ILE A 26 -7.69 -9.34 -16.34
C ILE A 26 -6.93 -8.12 -16.89
N VAL A 27 -6.25 -7.39 -16.03
CA VAL A 27 -5.52 -6.16 -16.38
C VAL A 27 -4.33 -6.49 -17.27
N HIS A 28 -3.50 -7.44 -16.87
CA HIS A 28 -2.27 -7.79 -17.59
C HIS A 28 -2.54 -8.49 -18.94
N LYS A 29 -3.69 -9.15 -19.10
CA LYS A 29 -4.13 -9.66 -20.42
C LYS A 29 -4.38 -8.58 -21.46
N ARG A 30 -4.63 -7.33 -21.04
CA ARG A 30 -4.94 -6.21 -21.95
C ARG A 30 -3.71 -5.42 -22.38
N GLY A 31 -2.51 -5.80 -21.94
CA GLY A 31 -1.23 -5.19 -22.34
C GLY A 31 -0.54 -4.43 -21.21
N ASP A 32 0.20 -3.38 -21.55
CA ASP A 32 1.01 -2.57 -20.63
C ASP A 32 0.13 -1.63 -19.78
N ILE A 33 -0.56 -2.20 -18.80
CA ILE A 33 -1.45 -1.52 -17.85
C ILE A 33 -0.95 -1.79 -16.43
N ILE A 34 -0.76 -0.74 -15.64
CA ILE A 34 -0.31 -0.85 -14.24
C ILE A 34 -1.50 -1.10 -13.33
N LEU A 35 -1.45 -2.16 -12.52
CA LEU A 35 -2.38 -2.39 -11.42
C LEU A 35 -1.82 -1.87 -10.10
N VAL A 36 -2.52 -0.91 -9.51
CA VAL A 36 -2.23 -0.38 -8.16
C VAL A 36 -3.24 -0.89 -7.17
N VAL A 37 -2.76 -1.37 -6.03
CA VAL A 37 -3.58 -1.70 -4.86
C VAL A 37 -3.22 -0.76 -3.72
N ASP A 38 -4.18 0.04 -3.28
CA ASP A 38 -4.12 0.72 -1.99
C ASP A 38 -4.39 -0.31 -0.87
N ASN A 39 -3.34 -0.60 -0.10
CA ASN A 39 -3.31 -1.60 0.97
C ASN A 39 -3.35 -0.96 2.36
N THR A 40 -3.79 0.30 2.45
CA THR A 40 -3.82 1.07 3.70
C THR A 40 -4.57 0.36 4.82
N PHE A 41 -5.72 -0.25 4.53
CA PHE A 41 -6.57 -0.91 5.53
C PHE A 41 -5.95 -2.19 6.12
N MET A 42 -5.28 -2.98 5.29
CA MET A 42 -4.78 -4.29 5.68
C MET A 42 -3.36 -4.25 6.25
N SER A 43 -2.54 -3.31 5.78
CA SER A 43 -1.07 -3.33 5.96
C SER A 43 -0.42 -4.59 5.34
N PRO A 44 0.92 -4.62 5.16
CA PRO A 44 1.60 -5.81 4.64
C PRO A 44 1.59 -7.01 5.61
N TYR A 45 1.12 -6.81 6.85
CA TYR A 45 0.96 -7.88 7.83
C TYR A 45 -0.19 -8.82 7.45
N PHE A 46 -1.32 -8.29 6.96
CA PHE A 46 -2.48 -9.11 6.60
C PHE A 46 -2.65 -9.35 5.09
N GLN A 47 -2.09 -8.50 4.23
CA GLN A 47 -2.26 -8.62 2.78
C GLN A 47 -1.01 -8.18 2.04
N ARG A 48 -0.57 -8.97 1.05
CA ARG A 48 0.61 -8.68 0.21
C ARG A 48 0.22 -8.56 -1.26
N PRO A 49 -0.26 -7.40 -1.74
CA PRO A 49 -0.74 -7.24 -3.12
C PRO A 49 0.27 -7.61 -4.21
N LEU A 50 1.56 -7.33 -3.99
CA LEU A 50 2.62 -7.70 -4.94
C LEU A 50 2.76 -9.22 -5.12
N ALA A 51 2.44 -10.01 -4.09
CA ALA A 51 2.42 -11.47 -4.18
C ALA A 51 1.17 -12.00 -4.92
N LEU A 52 0.13 -11.16 -5.03
CA LEU A 52 -1.13 -11.46 -5.72
C LEU A 52 -1.16 -10.86 -7.14
N GLY A 53 -0.03 -10.38 -7.65
CA GLY A 53 0.08 -9.89 -9.03
C GLY A 53 -0.15 -8.39 -9.22
N ALA A 54 -0.30 -7.59 -8.16
CA ALA A 54 -0.29 -6.13 -8.31
C ALA A 54 1.10 -5.63 -8.72
N ASP A 55 1.17 -4.59 -9.56
CA ASP A 55 2.43 -3.95 -9.93
C ASP A 55 2.92 -2.98 -8.85
N ILE A 56 1.97 -2.35 -8.16
CA ILE A 56 2.20 -1.37 -7.09
C ILE A 56 1.35 -1.72 -5.87
N CYS A 57 2.01 -1.82 -4.71
CA CYS A 57 1.35 -1.75 -3.41
C CYS A 57 1.56 -0.37 -2.81
N MET A 58 0.48 0.41 -2.71
CA MET A 58 0.49 1.74 -2.09
C MET A 58 -0.07 1.66 -0.68
N CYS A 59 0.46 2.44 0.26
CA CYS A 59 -0.11 2.58 1.60
C CYS A 59 -0.05 4.04 2.07
N SER A 60 -1.14 4.54 2.65
CA SER A 60 -1.10 5.67 3.58
C SER A 60 -0.45 5.21 4.88
N ALA A 61 0.81 5.56 5.07
CA ALA A 61 1.54 5.20 6.27
C ALA A 61 1.05 5.95 7.52
N THR A 62 0.30 7.04 7.32
CA THR A 62 -0.45 7.77 8.36
C THR A 62 -1.33 6.85 9.20
N LYS A 63 -1.81 5.73 8.63
CA LYS A 63 -2.72 4.79 9.30
C LYS A 63 -1.92 3.70 10.03
N TYR A 64 -2.06 2.44 9.63
CA TYR A 64 -1.52 1.31 10.39
C TYR A 64 0.01 1.17 10.35
N MET A 65 0.67 1.62 9.27
CA MET A 65 2.13 1.48 9.13
C MET A 65 2.85 2.25 10.23
N ASN A 66 2.58 3.55 10.38
CA ASN A 66 3.05 4.31 11.52
C ASN A 66 2.32 3.86 12.80
N GLY A 67 0.99 3.93 12.81
CA GLY A 67 0.14 3.41 13.90
C GLY A 67 0.14 4.23 15.19
N HIS A 68 0.74 5.43 15.20
CA HIS A 68 0.84 6.30 16.38
C HIS A 68 0.18 7.67 16.19
N SER A 69 -0.53 7.87 15.07
CA SER A 69 -1.34 9.08 14.80
C SER A 69 -0.58 10.41 14.81
N ASP A 70 0.74 10.37 14.59
CA ASP A 70 1.67 11.49 14.71
C ASP A 70 2.54 11.72 13.45
N VAL A 71 2.32 10.95 12.38
CA VAL A 71 3.07 11.04 11.12
C VAL A 71 2.10 11.07 9.93
N VAL A 72 2.33 11.96 8.96
CA VAL A 72 1.64 11.96 7.66
C VAL A 72 2.62 11.51 6.58
N MET A 73 2.42 10.34 6.00
CA MET A 73 3.34 9.79 5.00
C MET A 73 2.65 8.81 4.05
N GLY A 74 3.15 8.73 2.81
CA GLY A 74 2.79 7.69 1.83
C GLY A 74 3.95 6.72 1.59
N LEU A 75 3.63 5.46 1.32
CA LEU A 75 4.59 4.43 0.93
C LEU A 75 4.15 3.77 -0.38
N VAL A 76 5.12 3.44 -1.22
CA VAL A 76 4.93 2.75 -2.49
C VAL A 76 5.96 1.62 -2.59
N SER A 77 5.51 0.38 -2.74
CA SER A 77 6.34 -0.80 -2.96
C SER A 77 6.10 -1.36 -4.36
N VAL A 78 7.18 -1.72 -5.06
CA VAL A 78 7.17 -2.23 -6.43
C VAL A 78 8.27 -3.29 -6.61
N ASN A 79 8.07 -4.22 -7.54
CA ASN A 79 9.09 -5.23 -7.94
C ASN A 79 9.73 -4.93 -9.30
N CYS A 80 9.02 -4.26 -10.21
CA CYS A 80 9.48 -4.03 -11.58
C CYS A 80 10.52 -2.90 -11.64
N GLU A 81 11.75 -3.21 -12.06
CA GLU A 81 12.85 -2.24 -12.20
C GLU A 81 12.49 -1.03 -13.07
N ARG A 82 11.83 -1.26 -14.21
CA ARG A 82 11.38 -0.18 -15.10
C ARG A 82 10.42 0.76 -14.40
N LEU A 83 9.50 0.21 -13.60
CA LEU A 83 8.52 0.99 -12.84
C LEU A 83 9.18 1.73 -11.68
N HIS A 84 10.09 1.07 -10.95
CA HIS A 84 10.92 1.66 -9.91
C HIS A 84 11.70 2.88 -10.43
N ASN A 85 12.41 2.75 -11.55
CA ASN A 85 13.20 3.85 -12.11
C ASN A 85 12.35 5.07 -12.45
N ARG A 86 11.15 4.86 -13.01
CA ARG A 86 10.19 5.93 -13.30
C ARG A 86 9.68 6.60 -12.02
N LEU A 87 9.29 5.82 -11.01
CA LEU A 87 8.81 6.35 -9.74
C LEU A 87 9.91 7.08 -8.96
N ARG A 88 11.15 6.57 -8.99
CA ARG A 88 12.31 7.19 -8.35
C ARG A 88 12.66 8.53 -9.01
N PHE A 89 12.61 8.61 -10.34
CA PHE A 89 12.74 9.86 -11.07
C PHE A 89 11.68 10.87 -10.60
N LEU A 90 10.41 10.47 -10.56
CA LEU A 90 9.32 11.33 -10.10
C LEU A 90 9.44 11.75 -8.64
N GLN A 91 9.88 10.87 -7.73
CA GLN A 91 10.12 11.20 -6.33
C GLN A 91 11.10 12.37 -6.20
N ASN A 92 12.20 12.34 -6.96
CA ASN A 92 13.20 13.40 -6.96
C ASN A 92 12.73 14.67 -7.67
N SER A 93 12.12 14.52 -8.85
CA SER A 93 11.70 15.65 -9.69
C SER A 93 10.49 16.42 -9.14
N LEU A 94 9.55 15.72 -8.50
CA LEU A 94 8.35 16.35 -7.90
C LEU A 94 8.60 16.81 -6.46
N GLY A 95 9.61 16.27 -5.77
CA GLY A 95 10.02 16.74 -4.44
C GLY A 95 9.03 16.45 -3.31
N ALA A 96 7.99 15.65 -3.54
CA ALA A 96 7.02 15.24 -2.51
C ALA A 96 7.63 14.16 -1.58
N VAL A 97 8.73 14.50 -0.91
CA VAL A 97 9.48 13.60 -0.03
C VAL A 97 9.12 13.83 1.45
N PRO A 98 9.06 12.78 2.28
CA PRO A 98 8.80 12.92 3.71
C PRO A 98 9.99 13.52 4.47
N SER A 99 9.70 14.15 5.61
CA SER A 99 10.73 14.58 6.57
C SER A 99 11.55 13.37 7.06
N PRO A 100 12.88 13.49 7.22
CA PRO A 100 13.69 12.42 7.81
C PRO A 100 13.25 12.01 9.21
N LEU A 101 12.69 12.95 9.99
CA LEU A 101 12.15 12.65 11.32
C LEU A 101 10.89 11.79 11.23
N ASP A 102 9.99 12.08 10.27
CA ASP A 102 8.78 11.30 10.03
C ASP A 102 9.13 9.88 9.53
N CYS A 103 10.15 9.77 8.68
CA CYS A 103 10.72 8.49 8.27
C CYS A 103 11.19 7.67 9.48
N TYR A 104 11.89 8.31 10.43
CA TYR A 104 12.35 7.67 11.66
C TYR A 104 11.16 7.22 12.54
N LEU A 105 10.19 8.10 12.78
CA LEU A 105 9.01 7.81 13.60
C LEU A 105 8.18 6.66 13.00
N CYS A 106 7.94 6.67 11.69
CA CYS A 106 7.27 5.56 11.04
C CYS A 106 8.10 4.26 11.14
N ASN A 107 9.41 4.31 10.94
CA ASN A 107 10.27 3.12 11.07
C ASN A 107 10.28 2.57 12.51
N ARG A 108 10.19 3.44 13.52
CA ARG A 108 9.96 3.06 14.92
C ARG A 108 8.60 2.37 15.06
N GLY A 109 7.54 2.94 14.48
CA GLY A 109 6.19 2.37 14.48
C GLY A 109 6.11 0.98 13.84
N LEU A 110 6.88 0.74 12.77
CA LEU A 110 6.94 -0.57 12.09
C LEU A 110 7.44 -1.70 13.01
N LYS A 111 8.29 -1.41 13.99
CA LYS A 111 8.83 -2.43 14.92
C LYS A 111 7.73 -3.09 15.76
N THR A 112 6.62 -2.39 16.00
CA THR A 112 5.48 -2.92 16.75
C THR A 112 4.31 -3.29 15.85
N LEU A 113 4.45 -3.23 14.52
CA LEU A 113 3.36 -3.48 13.57
C LEU A 113 2.68 -4.83 13.83
N HIS A 114 3.46 -5.91 13.93
CA HIS A 114 2.94 -7.26 14.12
C HIS A 114 2.07 -7.39 15.39
N VAL A 115 2.56 -6.97 16.56
CA VAL A 115 1.77 -7.03 17.81
C VAL A 115 0.56 -6.08 17.80
N ARG A 116 0.67 -4.92 17.15
CA ARG A 116 -0.46 -3.97 17.01
C ARG A 116 -1.55 -4.55 16.12
N MET A 117 -1.19 -5.08 14.96
CA MET A 117 -2.15 -5.62 13.99
C MET A 117 -2.87 -6.84 14.55
N GLU A 118 -2.21 -7.74 15.26
CA GLU A 118 -2.89 -8.84 15.96
C GLU A 118 -3.93 -8.33 16.97
N LYS A 119 -3.59 -7.29 17.74
CA LYS A 119 -4.52 -6.71 18.71
C LYS A 119 -5.69 -6.01 18.02
N HIS A 120 -5.44 -5.28 16.92
CA HIS A 120 -6.51 -4.69 16.11
C HIS A 120 -7.45 -5.74 15.55
N PHE A 121 -6.94 -6.87 15.05
CA PHE A 121 -7.77 -7.95 14.55
C PHE A 121 -8.61 -8.58 15.65
N LYS A 122 -7.99 -8.94 16.78
CA LYS A 122 -8.71 -9.53 17.94
C LYS A 122 -9.80 -8.60 18.46
N ASN A 123 -9.49 -7.31 18.64
CA ASN A 123 -10.46 -6.35 19.15
C ASN A 123 -11.54 -6.04 18.13
N GLY A 124 -11.20 -5.89 16.85
CA GLY A 124 -12.15 -5.60 15.78
C GLY A 124 -13.12 -6.76 15.51
N MET A 125 -12.73 -8.01 15.76
CA MET A 125 -13.63 -9.17 15.68
C MET A 125 -14.57 -9.29 16.88
N ALA A 126 -14.21 -8.69 18.02
CA ALA A 126 -15.00 -8.74 19.25
C ALA A 126 -16.08 -7.63 19.31
N VAL A 127 -15.92 -6.58 18.50
CA VAL A 127 -16.87 -5.45 18.35
C VAL A 127 -17.82 -5.75 17.20
#